data_AF-A0A357N843-F1
#
_entry.id   AF-A0A357N843-F1
#
_cell.length_a   1.000
_cell.length_b   1.000
_cell.length_c   1.000
_cell.angle_alpha   90.00
_cell.angle_beta   90.00
_cell.angle_gamma   90.00
#
_symmetry.space_group_name_H-M   'P 1'
#
loop_
_entity.id
_entity.type
_entity.pdbx_description
1 polymer ?
#
loop_
_entity_poly.entity_id
_entity_poly.type
_entity_poly.pdbx_seq_one_letter_code
_entity_poly.pdbx_strand_id
1 'polypeptide(L)' 'MAFLKELEQFFEKHIEGFFRRRFATGIQPVEIGKKIVRAMEQNLQISVSKTYAPNHYAVCLNPEDLRRMQSLDIS' A
#
# COMPACT_ATOMS: atom_id res chain seq x y z
N MET A 1 -14.66 7.92 -2.63
CA MET A 1 -14.96 6.61 -3.27
C MET A 1 -14.17 6.33 -4.55
N ALA A 2 -13.65 7.33 -5.29
CA ALA A 2 -12.84 7.09 -6.49
C ALA A 2 -11.42 6.56 -6.18
N PHE A 3 -10.79 7.09 -5.12
CA PHE A 3 -9.38 6.82 -4.82
C PHE A 3 -9.09 5.34 -4.50
N LEU A 4 -9.94 4.69 -3.71
CA LEU A 4 -9.78 3.26 -3.36
C LEU A 4 -9.81 2.36 -4.60
N LYS A 5 -10.69 2.66 -5.57
CA LYS A 5 -10.79 1.94 -6.84
C LYS A 5 -9.55 2.16 -7.72
N GLU A 6 -9.02 3.37 -7.77
CA GLU A 6 -7.79 3.67 -8.53
C GLU A 6 -6.60 2.90 -7.98
N LEU A 7 -6.53 2.76 -6.65
CA LEU A 7 -5.51 1.93 -6.01
C LEU A 7 -5.74 0.45 -6.26
N GLU A 8 -6.97 -0.05 -6.09
CA GLU A 8 -7.28 -1.44 -6.42
C GLU A 8 -6.86 -1.79 -7.86
N GLN A 9 -7.09 -0.89 -8.81
CA GLN A 9 -6.62 -1.05 -10.19
C GLN A 9 -5.09 -0.94 -10.33
N PHE A 10 -4.44 -0.03 -9.61
CA PHE A 10 -2.97 0.09 -9.62
C PHE A 10 -2.30 -1.17 -9.07
N PHE A 11 -2.83 -1.70 -7.96
CA PHE A 11 -2.36 -2.93 -7.33
C PHE A 11 -2.67 -4.14 -8.22
N GLU A 12 -3.87 -4.26 -8.78
CA GLU A 12 -4.22 -5.35 -9.72
C GLU A 12 -3.24 -5.39 -10.90
N LYS A 13 -2.97 -4.25 -11.53
CA LYS A 13 -2.05 -4.15 -12.68
C LYS A 13 -0.58 -4.44 -12.35
N HIS A 14 -0.12 -4.15 -11.13
CA HIS A 14 1.29 -4.37 -10.76
C HIS A 14 1.56 -5.74 -10.09
N ILE A 15 0.53 -6.48 -9.68
CA ILE A 15 0.66 -7.62 -8.75
C ILE A 15 0.03 -8.92 -9.29
N GLU A 16 -0.74 -8.87 -10.38
CA GLU A 16 -1.62 -9.95 -10.88
C GLU A 16 -0.96 -11.35 -11.00
N GLY A 17 0.33 -11.44 -11.36
CA GLY A 17 0.99 -12.73 -11.60
C GLY A 17 1.80 -13.29 -10.43
N PHE A 18 2.32 -12.45 -9.54
CA PHE A 18 3.45 -12.82 -8.68
C PHE A 18 3.05 -13.27 -7.26
N PHE A 19 1.93 -12.79 -6.72
CA PHE A 19 1.66 -12.87 -5.27
C PHE A 19 0.76 -14.02 -4.81
N ARG A 20 -0.12 -14.55 -5.69
CA ARG A 20 -1.13 -15.56 -5.31
C ARG A 20 -0.54 -16.88 -4.79
N ARG A 21 0.72 -17.22 -5.09
CA ARG A 21 1.37 -18.45 -4.60
C ARG A 21 2.32 -18.26 -3.42
N ARG A 22 2.88 -17.07 -3.19
CA ARG A 22 4.01 -16.89 -2.24
C ARG A 22 3.61 -16.28 -0.89
N PHE A 23 2.49 -15.53 -0.83
CA PHE A 23 2.04 -14.78 0.36
C PHE A 23 0.75 -15.30 1.00
N ALA A 24 0.44 -16.59 0.83
CA ALA A 24 -0.71 -17.20 1.50
C ALA A 24 -0.64 -17.13 3.04
N THR A 25 0.55 -16.89 3.61
CA THR A 25 0.79 -16.79 5.06
C THR A 25 1.71 -15.60 5.39
N GLY A 26 1.14 -14.39 5.55
CA GLY A 26 1.85 -13.19 5.97
C GLY A 26 1.15 -11.89 5.57
N ILE A 27 1.69 -10.73 5.98
CA ILE A 27 1.17 -9.42 5.55
C ILE A 27 1.28 -9.28 4.03
N GLN A 28 0.17 -8.98 3.37
CA GLN A 28 0.15 -8.78 1.92
C GLN A 28 0.46 -7.32 1.55
N PRO A 29 1.20 -7.04 0.46
CA PRO A 29 1.48 -5.67 0.03
C PRO A 29 0.22 -4.84 -0.23
N VAL A 30 -0.85 -5.47 -0.70
CA VAL A 30 -2.15 -4.82 -0.89
C VAL A 30 -2.75 -4.32 0.43
N GLU A 31 -2.52 -5.02 1.54
CA GLU A 31 -2.97 -4.58 2.87
C GLU A 31 -2.18 -3.35 3.34
N ILE A 32 -0.87 -3.29 3.03
CA ILE A 32 -0.03 -2.12 3.30
C ILE A 32 -0.52 -0.93 2.48
N GLY A 33 -0.76 -1.13 1.17
CA GLY A 33 -1.33 -0.11 0.29
C GLY A 33 -2.65 0.43 0.82
N LYS A 34 -3.59 -0.45 1.17
CA LYS A 34 -4.89 -0.07 1.76
C LYS A 34 -4.72 0.74 3.05
N LYS A 35 -3.77 0.38 3.91
CA LYS A 35 -3.49 1.11 5.15
C LYS A 35 -2.90 2.50 4.89
N ILE A 36 -1.94 2.63 3.97
CA ILE A 36 -1.36 3.93 3.58
C ILE A 36 -2.45 4.87 3.08
N VAL A 37 -3.36 4.34 2.28
CA VAL A 37 -4.42 5.12 1.63
C VAL A 37 -5.42 5.61 2.65
N ARG A 38 -5.80 4.74 3.58
CA ARG A 38 -6.63 5.12 4.71
C ARG A 38 -5.95 6.20 5.56
N ALA A 39 -4.64 6.07 5.79
CA ALA A 39 -3.87 7.09 6.52
C ALA A 39 -3.79 8.40 5.73
N MET A 40 -3.66 8.35 4.41
CA MET A 40 -3.69 9.51 3.53
C MET A 40 -5.03 10.24 3.63
N GLU A 41 -6.15 9.52 3.49
CA GLU A 41 -7.51 10.09 3.60
C GLU A 41 -7.74 10.76 4.97
N GLN A 42 -7.22 10.17 6.04
CA GLN A 42 -7.33 10.71 7.41
C GLN A 42 -6.48 11.95 7.65
N ASN A 43 -5.36 12.10 6.93
CA ASN A 43 -4.40 13.18 7.11
C ASN A 43 -4.44 14.21 5.97
N LEU A 44 -5.52 14.22 5.18
CA LEU A 44 -5.75 15.26 4.19
C LEU A 44 -5.85 16.62 4.88
N GLN A 45 -4.96 17.54 4.52
CA GLN A 45 -5.01 18.92 4.99
C GLN A 45 -5.82 19.77 4.01
N ILE A 46 -6.95 20.28 4.47
CA ILE A 46 -7.80 21.19 3.70
C ILE A 46 -7.23 22.60 3.84
N SER A 47 -6.74 23.17 2.73
CA SER A 47 -6.33 24.56 2.64
C SER A 47 -7.40 25.37 1.90
N VAL A 48 -7.24 26.70 1.88
CA VAL A 48 -8.21 27.66 1.33
C VAL A 48 -8.50 27.41 -0.16
N SER A 49 -7.52 26.88 -0.90
CA SER A 49 -7.64 26.68 -2.36
C SER A 49 -7.51 25.22 -2.81
N LYS A 50 -6.89 24.35 -2.01
CA LYS A 50 -6.58 22.96 -2.40
C LYS A 50 -6.54 22.04 -1.18
N THR A 51 -6.81 20.77 -1.41
CA THR A 51 -6.60 19.70 -0.43
C THR A 51 -5.23 19.07 -0.68
N TYR A 52 -4.40 18.99 0.36
CA TYR A 52 -3.07 18.40 0.30
C TYR A 52 -3.05 17.03 0.99
N ALA A 53 -2.41 16.06 0.34
CA ALA A 53 -2.12 14.76 0.93
C ALA A 53 -0.69 14.74 1.48
N PRO A 54 -0.41 13.98 2.54
CA PRO A 54 0.96 13.75 2.99
C PRO A 54 1.80 13.06 1.91
N ASN A 55 3.06 13.47 1.78
CA ASN A 55 3.99 13.00 0.75
C ASN A 55 4.91 11.86 1.23
N HIS A 56 4.96 11.62 2.54
CA HIS A 56 5.86 10.64 3.15
C HIS A 56 5.12 9.78 4.16
N TYR A 57 5.26 8.46 4.03
CA TYR A 57 4.64 7.48 4.92
C TYR A 57 5.72 6.51 5.40
N ALA A 58 5.91 6.44 6.73
CA ALA A 58 6.72 5.41 7.35
C ALA A 58 5.83 4.21 7.70
N VAL A 59 6.12 3.04 7.12
CA VAL A 59 5.41 1.80 7.42
C VAL A 59 6.27 0.94 8.33
N CYS A 60 5.83 0.72 9.56
CA CYS A 60 6.48 -0.20 10.49
C CYS A 60 5.84 -1.59 10.36
N LEU A 61 6.66 -2.59 10.08
CA LEU A 61 6.25 -4.00 10.01
C LEU A 61 6.99 -4.81 11.07
N ASN A 62 6.42 -5.94 11.47
CA ASN A 62 7.15 -6.92 12.27
C ASN A 62 8.40 -7.38 11.47
N PRO A 63 9.59 -7.50 12.09
CA PRO A 63 10.80 -7.96 11.41
C PRO A 63 10.65 -9.26 10.62
N GLU A 64 9.78 -10.19 11.06
CA GLU A 64 9.52 -11.42 10.32
C GLU A 64 8.78 -11.17 8.99
N ASP A 65 7.76 -10.30 9.00
CA ASP A 65 7.04 -9.90 7.80
C ASP A 65 7.94 -9.09 6.86
N LEU A 66 8.80 -8.23 7.40
CA LEU A 66 9.77 -7.47 6.62
C LEU A 66 10.75 -8.39 5.89
N ARG A 67 11.29 -9.42 6.55
CA ARG A 67 12.17 -10.42 5.90
C ARG A 67 11.45 -11.17 4.79
N ARG A 68 10.18 -11.54 4.98
CA ARG A 68 9.37 -12.20 3.95
C ARG A 68 9.17 -11.29 2.73
N MET A 69 8.96 -9.99 2.94
CA MET A 69 8.84 -9.01 1.85
C MET A 69 10.18 -8.72 1.15
N GLN A 70 11.30 -8.65 1.87
CA GLN A 70 12.62 -8.42 1.26
C GLN A 70 13.07 -9.57 0.34
N SER A 71 12.54 -10.78 0.55
CA SER A 71 12.82 -11.91 -0.35
C SER A 71 12.22 -11.75 -1.77
N LEU A 72 11.52 -10.64 -2.03
CA LEU A 72 10.97 -10.23 -3.32
C LEU A 72 11.92 -9.29 -4.05
N ASP A 73 13.09 -9.77 -4.45
CA ASP A 73 13.92 -9.04 -5.40
C ASP A 73 13.25 -9.14 -6.78
N ILE A 74 12.74 -8.01 -7.27
CA ILE A 74 12.17 -7.86 -8.61
C ILE A 74 13.38 -7.70 -9.54
N SER A 75 13.84 -8.80 -10.11
CA SER A 75 14.80 -8.79 -11.24
C SER A 75 14.11 -8.58 -12.57
#